data_AF-A0A452XZX9-F1
#
_entry.id   AF-A0A452XZX9-F1
#
_cell.length_a   1.000
_cell.length_b   1.000
_cell.length_c   1.000
_cell.angle_alpha   90.00
_cell.angle_beta   90.00
_cell.angle_gamma   90.00
#
_symmetry.space_group_name_H-M   'P 1'
#
loop_
_entity.id
_entity.type
_entity.pdbx_description
1 polymer ?
#
loop_
_entity_poly.entity_id
_entity_poly.type
_entity_poly.pdbx_seq_one_letter_code
_entity_poly.pdbx_strand_id
1 'polypeptide(L)' 'LLDIYCNASGQRVNHNKSSIFFSKGTQQLVRDNIKNTLNVQNESLSDRYLGMPTDVGQSKMGTFRYLRDRVWEKVK' A
#
# COMPACT_ATOMS: atom_id res chain seq x y z
N LEU A 1 3.87 -19.04 -1.23
CA LEU A 1 4.18 -18.64 0.17
C LEU A 1 2.93 -18.15 0.90
N LEU A 2 2.26 -17.11 0.39
CA LEU A 2 1.05 -16.57 1.02
C LEU A 2 -0.09 -17.59 1.12
N ASP A 3 -0.27 -18.47 0.13
CA ASP A 3 -1.30 -19.51 0.20
C ASP A 3 -1.10 -20.47 1.38
N ILE A 4 0.16 -20.80 1.72
CA ILE A 4 0.49 -21.65 2.87
C ILE A 4 0.11 -20.93 4.16
N TYR A 5 0.44 -19.65 4.27
CA TYR A 5 0.06 -18.82 5.41
C TYR A 5 -1.48 -18.69 5.53
N CYS A 6 -2.16 -18.43 4.41
CA CYS A 6 -3.62 -18.35 4.35
C CYS A 6 -4.28 -19.64 4.84
N ASN A 7 -3.82 -20.79 4.35
CA ASN A 7 -4.33 -22.09 4.77
C ASN A 7 -4.08 -22.37 6.26
N ALA A 8 -2.90 -22.03 6.77
CA ALA A 8 -2.57 -22.22 8.18
C ALA A 8 -3.34 -21.28 9.13
N SER A 9 -3.59 -20.03 8.70
CA SER A 9 -4.28 -19.02 9.49
C SER A 9 -5.81 -19.04 9.34
N GLY A 10 -6.33 -19.74 8.34
CA GLY A 10 -7.76 -19.70 7.97
C GLY A 10 -8.20 -18.37 7.34
N GLN A 11 -7.24 -17.53 6.91
CA GLN A 11 -7.51 -16.22 6.32
C GLN A 11 -7.25 -16.23 4.81
N ARG A 12 -7.81 -15.25 4.08
CA ARG A 12 -7.54 -15.05 2.65
C ARG A 12 -6.96 -13.66 2.40
N VAL A 13 -5.93 -13.59 1.55
CA VAL A 13 -5.37 -12.32 1.07
C VAL A 13 -6.23 -11.77 -0.06
N ASN A 14 -6.46 -10.46 -0.04
CA ASN A 14 -7.14 -9.75 -1.12
C ASN A 14 -6.11 -9.15 -2.08
N HIS A 15 -5.77 -9.88 -3.14
CA HIS A 15 -4.77 -9.46 -4.13
C HIS A 15 -5.13 -8.15 -4.85
N ASN A 16 -6.42 -7.77 -4.92
CA ASN A 16 -6.84 -6.50 -5.53
C ASN A 16 -6.55 -5.29 -4.63
N LYS A 17 -6.53 -5.49 -3.30
CA LYS A 17 -6.23 -4.45 -2.31
C LYS A 17 -4.78 -4.47 -1.84
N SER A 18 -4.08 -5.59 -2.05
CA SER A 18 -2.67 -5.74 -1.72
C SER A 18 -1.80 -5.13 -2.81
N SER A 19 -0.81 -4.34 -2.41
CA SER A 19 0.20 -3.78 -3.29
C SER A 19 1.58 -3.90 -2.65
N ILE A 20 2.62 -3.86 -3.49
CA ILE A 20 4.03 -3.85 -3.04
C ILE A 20 4.65 -2.53 -3.47
N PHE A 21 5.42 -1.93 -2.58
CA PHE A 21 6.21 -0.74 -2.88
C PHE A 21 7.71 -1.05 -2.78
N PHE A 22 8.47 -0.57 -3.76
CA PHE A 22 9.92 -0.71 -3.80
C PHE A 22 10.60 0.65 -3.73
N SER A 23 11.59 0.80 -2.85
CA SER A 23 12.39 2.02 -2.75
C SER A 23 13.18 2.32 -4.02
N LYS A 24 13.60 3.59 -4.15
CA LYS A 24 14.51 4.01 -5.23
C LYS A 24 15.82 3.21 -5.11
N GLY A 25 16.26 2.60 -6.22
CA GLY A 25 17.48 1.79 -6.27
C GLY A 25 17.29 0.28 -6.18
N THR A 26 16.08 -0.23 -5.89
CA THR A 26 15.83 -1.68 -5.93
C THR A 26 15.94 -2.20 -7.38
N GLN A 27 16.84 -3.17 -7.60
CA GLN A 27 17.08 -3.78 -8.91
C GLN A 27 15.84 -4.50 -9.45
N GLN A 28 15.61 -4.42 -10.76
CA GLN A 28 14.43 -5.02 -11.42
C GLN A 28 14.32 -6.52 -11.16
N LEU A 29 15.44 -7.25 -11.25
CA LEU A 29 15.49 -8.69 -10.97
C LEU A 29 14.96 -9.04 -9.56
N VAL A 30 15.29 -8.22 -8.57
CA VAL A 30 14.81 -8.40 -7.19
C VAL A 30 13.31 -8.12 -7.09
N ARG A 31 12.82 -7.08 -7.79
CA ARG A 31 11.38 -6.76 -7.83
C ARG A 31 10.58 -7.90 -8.43
N ASP A 32 11.01 -8.42 -9.57
CA ASP A 32 10.32 -9.49 -10.28
C ASP A 32 10.31 -10.79 -9.46
N ASN A 33 11.44 -11.14 -8.83
CA ASN A 33 11.52 -12.28 -7.93
C ASN A 33 10.53 -12.16 -6.76
N ILE A 34 10.42 -10.99 -6.13
CA ILE A 34 9.50 -10.78 -5.00
C ILE A 34 8.04 -10.83 -5.47
N LYS A 35 7.71 -10.17 -6.59
CA LYS A 35 6.34 -10.20 -7.16
C LYS A 35 5.89 -11.61 -7.46
N ASN A 36 6.75 -12.42 -8.07
CA ASN A 36 6.45 -13.80 -8.42
C ASN A 36 6.32 -14.69 -7.18
N THR A 37 7.16 -14.47 -6.17
CA THR A 37 7.12 -15.25 -4.91
C THR A 37 5.85 -14.98 -4.10
N LEU A 38 5.39 -13.73 -4.08
CA LEU A 38 4.20 -13.30 -3.34
C LEU A 38 2.91 -13.35 -4.17
N ASN A 39 3.03 -13.50 -5.49
CA ASN A 39 1.92 -13.41 -6.44
C ASN A 39 1.10 -12.11 -6.29
N VAL A 40 1.81 -10.99 -6.08
CA VAL A 40 1.24 -9.64 -6.00
C VAL A 40 1.95 -8.79 -7.04
N GLN A 41 1.25 -8.45 -8.12
CA GLN A 41 1.81 -7.71 -9.26
C GLN A 41 1.59 -6.21 -9.17
N ASN A 42 0.74 -5.77 -8.24
CA ASN A 42 0.35 -4.38 -8.12
C ASN A 42 1.45 -3.56 -7.43
N GLU A 43 2.17 -2.74 -8.21
CA GLU A 43 3.15 -1.77 -7.70
C GLU A 43 2.47 -0.42 -7.49
N SER A 44 1.90 -0.23 -6.31
CA SER A 44 1.28 1.03 -5.93
C SER A 44 1.61 1.32 -4.48
N LEU A 45 2.04 2.55 -4.20
CA LEU A 45 1.81 3.13 -2.89
C LEU A 45 0.29 3.22 -2.74
N SER A 46 -0.27 2.47 -1.78
CA SER A 46 -1.63 2.79 -1.35
C SER A 46 -1.61 4.24 -0.91
N ASP A 47 -2.41 5.11 -1.51
CA ASP A 47 -2.43 6.54 -1.18
C ASP A 47 -2.68 6.77 0.32
N ARG A 48 -3.32 5.80 1.00
CA ARG A 48 -3.61 5.84 2.44
C ARG A 48 -3.46 4.47 3.12
N TYR A 49 -2.82 4.44 4.28
CA TYR A 49 -2.82 3.33 5.23
C TYR A 49 -3.54 3.78 6.51
N LEU A 50 -4.61 3.05 6.89
CA LEU A 50 -5.45 3.39 8.05
C LEU A 50 -5.96 4.85 8.07
N GLY A 51 -6.18 5.43 6.89
CA GLY A 51 -6.64 6.81 6.74
C GLY A 51 -5.55 7.87 6.78
N MET A 52 -4.27 7.47 6.83
CA MET A 52 -3.10 8.34 6.78
C MET A 52 -2.32 8.11 5.48
N PRO A 53 -1.78 9.15 4.83
CA PRO A 53 -0.96 8.97 3.63
C PRO A 53 0.25 8.08 3.90
N THR A 54 0.49 7.11 3.02
CA THR A 54 1.55 6.10 3.16
C THR A 54 2.93 6.66 2.77
N ASP A 55 2.96 7.64 1.85
CA ASP A 55 4.17 8.41 1.53
C ASP A 55 4.02 9.84 2.05
N VAL A 56 4.82 10.18 3.07
CA VAL A 56 4.92 11.53 3.60
C VAL A 56 6.33 12.03 3.29
N GLY A 57 6.49 12.66 2.12
CA GLY A 57 7.72 13.35 1.77
C GLY A 57 8.03 14.54 2.69
N GLN A 58 9.05 15.33 2.34
CA GLN A 58 9.46 16.52 3.11
C GLN A 58 8.36 17.61 3.22
N SER A 59 7.39 17.62 2.31
CA SER A 59 6.28 18.57 2.33
C SER A 59 5.05 17.99 3.01
N LYS A 60 4.75 18.47 4.22
CA LYS A 60 3.56 18.08 5.01
C LYS A 60 2.28 18.81 4.57
N MET A 61 2.38 19.99 3.93
CA MET A 61 1.21 20.85 3.70
C MET A 61 0.20 20.27 2.69
N GLY A 62 0.65 19.68 1.58
CA GLY A 62 -0.26 19.10 0.58
C GLY A 62 -0.88 17.77 1.04
N THR A 63 -0.07 16.98 1.74
CA THR A 63 -0.35 15.62 2.20
C THR A 63 -1.57 15.52 3.13
N PHE A 64 -1.86 16.57 3.92
CA PHE A 64 -2.99 16.58 4.86
C PHE A 64 -4.22 17.36 4.37
N ARG A 65 -4.23 17.86 3.12
CA ARG A 65 -5.38 18.61 2.58
C ARG A 65 -6.70 17.81 2.68
N TYR A 66 -6.63 16.50 2.48
CA TYR A 66 -7.79 15.60 2.60
C TYR A 66 -8.42 15.60 4.01
N LEU A 67 -7.66 15.86 5.08
CA LEU A 67 -8.20 15.94 6.44
C LEU A 67 -9.09 17.17 6.60
N ARG A 68 -8.61 18.32 6.12
CA ARG A 68 -9.37 19.57 6.17
C ARG A 68 -10.67 19.44 5.39
N ASP A 69 -10.61 18.91 4.17
CA ASP A 69 -11.78 18.76 3.32
C ASP A 69 -12.81 17.79 3.94
N ARG A 70 -12.35 16.69 4.57
CA ARG A 70 -13.21 15.75 5.30
C ARG A 70 -13.86 16.33 6.57
N VAL A 71 -13.14 17.20 7.30
CA VAL A 71 -13.71 17.89 8.48
C VAL A 71 -14.80 18.85 8.03
N TRP A 72 -14.57 19.60 6.94
CA TRP A 72 -15.55 20.54 6.39
C TRP A 72 -16.83 19.85 5.90
N GLU A 73 -16.70 18.68 5.26
CA GLU A 73 -17.84 17.84 4.87
C GLU A 73 -18.72 17.39 6.04
N LYS A 74 -18.15 17.26 7.25
CA LYS A 74 -18.89 16.84 8.45
C LYS A 74 -19.51 18.00 9.24
N VAL A 75 -19.03 19.22 9.03
CA VAL A 75 -19.54 20.44 9.68
C VAL A 75 -20.73 21.01 8.91
N LYS A 76 -20.84 20.68 7.63
CA LYS A 76 -21.98 21.01 6.77
C LYS A 76 -23.16 20.08 7.07
#